data_AF-A0A1Z8JI35-F1
#
_entry.id   AF-A0A1Z8JI35-F1
#
_cell.length_a   1.000
_cell.length_b   1.000
_cell.length_c   1.000
_cell.angle_alpha   90.00
_cell.angle_beta   90.00
_cell.angle_gamma   90.00
#
_symmetry.space_group_name_H-M   'P 1'
#
loop_
_entity.id
_entity.type
_entity.pdbx_description
1 polymer ?
#
loop_
_entity_poly.entity_id
_entity_poly.type
_entity_poly.pdbx_seq_one_letter_code
_entity_poly.pdbx_strand_id
1 'polypeptide(L)'
;MYLLRRYRSLLPYVFVSVFALGIIFSVYVSKSENDIRKLDGFNADPIENSQPGTPEAVEEKPNDDADVKTYALENAPDPYADQSNVEKYIEKQLNSEGSEIKDISKMTDEEIREKLRIIKHEQEEKRKKSQEVVDFTDPADRVEGTMIDNNSKTRLDPPPDGQPWAQYELERKVPDGLVGNGGLVNATLFTLCRNSELYSILDSIHQLETRFNGKHHYDWVFLNDEPFSEKFIELTSNLISGRARYGLIPKKHWTYPEYVDQDKAREIRESRKWAQITYGSSESYRHMCRFNSLFFYKHPIMEEYDYYWRVEPDVKFHCDIMQDPFKYFLENKKKYGFTISMRELPNTIETLWDTSKLYFGQLQEDYFSKENREKNLADFITDDSGASYNLCHYWTNFEIADLSIYRNEIYQGYVEHLDRAGGFFYERWGDAPIHSIIFSLMLSKKEIHLFQDISYEHTVGKSCPLNRELHRKAQCICDPEDNWVLTSDSSCNLKFLDVVEDAKPPELEAYLQRIANKKLEEEELRQEQRKLRMETARRSSEARRRKAEERRKARIAAKEAHRNKQKEQQ
;
A
#
# COMPACT_ATOMS: atom_id res chain seq x y z
N MET A 1 -13.63 9.92 -50.99
CA MET A 1 -12.55 8.91 -51.16
C MET A 1 -11.44 9.28 -52.17
N TYR A 2 -11.55 10.34 -52.98
CA TYR A 2 -10.45 10.80 -53.87
C TYR A 2 -9.51 11.85 -53.21
N LEU A 3 -9.93 12.50 -52.12
CA LEU A 3 -9.13 13.46 -51.35
C LEU A 3 -8.14 12.82 -50.34
N LEU A 4 -8.41 11.58 -49.90
CA LEU A 4 -7.56 10.86 -48.92
C LEU A 4 -6.33 10.18 -49.56
N ARG A 5 -6.23 10.14 -50.89
CA ARG A 5 -5.04 9.61 -51.60
C ARG A 5 -3.97 10.68 -51.90
N ARG A 6 -4.29 11.97 -51.78
CA ARG A 6 -3.39 13.07 -52.19
C ARG A 6 -2.48 13.60 -51.07
N TYR A 7 -2.71 13.23 -49.80
CA TYR A 7 -1.95 13.74 -48.65
C TYR A 7 -1.00 12.72 -47.99
N ARG A 8 -0.85 11.52 -48.54
CA ARG A 8 0.06 10.49 -48.00
C ARG A 8 1.55 10.81 -48.18
N SER A 9 1.91 11.76 -49.05
CA SER A 9 3.30 12.18 -49.32
C SER A 9 3.80 13.36 -48.48
N LEU A 10 2.93 13.99 -47.67
CA LEU A 10 3.28 15.17 -46.86
C LEU A 10 3.44 14.87 -45.35
N LEU A 11 2.96 13.72 -44.88
CA LEU A 11 3.09 13.29 -43.48
C LEU A 11 4.53 13.27 -42.93
N PRO A 12 5.57 12.80 -43.66
CA PRO A 12 6.93 12.78 -43.12
C PRO A 12 7.57 14.17 -43.02
N TYR A 13 7.05 15.18 -43.73
CA TYR A 13 7.58 16.55 -43.67
C TYR A 13 7.01 17.35 -42.49
N VAL A 14 5.79 17.08 -42.06
CA VAL A 14 5.16 17.73 -40.90
C VAL A 14 5.82 17.29 -39.58
N PHE A 15 6.23 16.01 -39.48
CA PHE A 15 6.93 15.50 -38.29
C PHE A 15 8.36 16.03 -38.13
N VAL A 16 9.07 16.30 -39.24
CA VAL A 16 10.43 16.85 -39.20
C VAL A 16 10.43 18.34 -38.83
N SER A 17 9.40 19.11 -39.23
CA SER A 17 9.26 20.53 -38.87
C SER A 17 8.90 20.77 -37.40
N VAL A 18 8.11 19.89 -36.76
CA VAL A 18 7.75 20.03 -35.33
C VAL A 18 8.93 19.65 -34.42
N PHE A 19 9.73 18.66 -34.81
CA PHE A 19 10.96 18.30 -34.08
C PHE A 19 12.06 19.37 -34.21
N ALA A 20 12.20 20.00 -35.38
CA ALA A 20 13.17 21.08 -35.57
C ALA A 20 12.83 22.34 -34.77
N LEU A 21 11.54 22.68 -34.61
CA LEU A 21 11.11 23.81 -33.79
C LEU A 21 11.29 23.56 -32.29
N GLY A 22 11.09 22.33 -31.80
CA GLY A 22 11.32 21.96 -30.39
C GLY A 22 12.79 22.02 -29.97
N ILE A 23 13.72 21.65 -30.87
CA ILE A 23 15.16 21.73 -30.60
C ILE A 23 15.65 23.18 -30.62
N ILE A 24 15.12 24.02 -31.51
CA ILE A 24 15.46 25.45 -31.56
C ILE A 24 14.95 26.18 -30.29
N PHE A 25 13.79 25.81 -29.74
CA PHE A 25 13.25 26.41 -28.51
C PHE A 25 14.07 26.02 -27.26
N SER A 26 14.49 24.76 -27.13
CA SER A 26 15.36 24.32 -26.01
C SER A 26 16.76 24.94 -26.04
N VAL A 27 17.32 25.18 -27.24
CA VAL A 27 18.62 25.86 -27.37
C VAL A 27 18.52 27.35 -27.07
N TYR A 28 17.37 28.00 -27.36
CA TYR A 28 17.16 29.42 -27.05
C TYR A 28 16.96 29.68 -25.54
N VAL A 29 16.25 28.79 -24.83
CA VAL A 29 16.03 28.89 -23.38
C VAL A 29 17.32 28.64 -22.59
N SER A 30 18.11 27.63 -22.98
CA SER A 30 19.40 27.33 -22.32
C SER A 30 20.48 28.40 -22.56
N LYS A 31 20.40 29.16 -23.66
CA LYS A 31 21.31 30.27 -23.95
C LYS A 31 20.90 31.56 -23.23
N SER A 32 19.60 31.78 -23.04
CA SER A 32 19.03 32.90 -22.27
C SER A 32 19.36 32.83 -20.77
N GLU A 33 19.38 31.64 -20.15
CA GLU A 33 19.70 31.49 -18.71
C GLU A 33 21.19 31.68 -18.39
N ASN A 34 22.08 31.44 -19.36
CA ASN A 34 23.53 31.65 -19.20
C ASN A 34 23.96 33.11 -19.43
N ASP A 35 23.19 33.90 -20.20
CA ASP A 35 23.48 35.31 -20.44
C ASP A 35 22.89 36.24 -19.35
N ILE A 36 21.91 35.78 -18.56
CA ILE A 36 21.35 36.53 -17.40
C ILE A 36 22.23 36.41 -16.14
N ARG A 37 23.16 35.45 -16.08
CA ARG A 37 24.14 35.32 -14.97
C ARG A 37 25.47 36.06 -15.18
N LYS A 38 25.58 36.91 -16.20
CA LYS A 38 26.81 37.68 -16.53
C LYS A 38 26.66 39.20 -16.59
N LEU A 39 25.53 39.75 -16.19
CA LEU A 39 25.32 41.19 -16.08
C LEU A 39 24.65 41.51 -14.75
N ASP A 40 25.46 41.65 -13.71
CA ASP A 40 25.27 42.66 -12.66
C ASP A 40 26.56 42.74 -11.82
N GLY A 41 27.35 43.77 -12.13
CA GLY A 41 28.64 44.05 -11.51
C GLY A 41 29.28 45.29 -12.13
N PHE A 42 28.78 46.47 -11.75
CA PHE A 42 29.52 47.73 -11.90
C PHE A 42 29.48 48.53 -10.58
N ASN A 43 30.66 48.96 -10.18
CA ASN A 43 31.05 49.57 -8.90
C ASN A 43 30.46 50.95 -8.63
N ALA A 44 30.25 51.24 -7.34
CA ALA A 44 30.56 52.52 -6.70
C ALA A 44 30.92 52.31 -5.20
N ASP A 45 32.14 52.68 -4.82
CA ASP A 45 32.68 52.81 -3.44
C ASP A 45 32.35 54.20 -2.83
N PRO A 46 32.65 54.53 -1.54
CA PRO A 46 32.81 53.73 -0.30
C PRO A 46 32.06 54.34 0.93
N ILE A 47 32.10 53.68 2.10
CA ILE A 47 32.53 54.21 3.43
C ILE A 47 32.35 53.15 4.56
N GLU A 48 33.50 52.79 5.15
CA GLU A 48 33.86 52.37 6.53
C GLU A 48 32.83 51.71 7.49
N ASN A 49 33.14 50.51 8.00
CA ASN A 49 33.90 50.34 9.25
C ASN A 49 34.19 48.87 9.65
N SER A 50 35.48 48.61 9.92
CA SER A 50 36.10 47.72 10.94
C SER A 50 35.61 46.27 11.19
N GLN A 51 36.36 45.31 10.60
CA GLN A 51 37.17 44.19 11.20
C GLN A 51 36.89 43.64 12.63
N PRO A 52 37.35 42.41 13.02
CA PRO A 52 38.39 41.58 12.39
C PRO A 52 38.13 40.05 12.32
N GLY A 53 38.97 39.36 11.52
CA GLY A 53 39.16 37.91 11.60
C GLY A 53 39.96 37.35 10.41
N THR A 54 41.28 37.52 10.43
CA THR A 54 42.21 36.86 9.48
C THR A 54 42.46 35.39 9.84
N PRO A 55 42.57 34.50 8.84
CA PRO A 55 42.94 33.09 8.96
C PRO A 55 44.43 32.84 8.62
N GLU A 56 44.95 31.67 8.99
CA GLU A 56 46.19 31.14 8.42
C GLU A 56 45.91 30.11 7.32
N ALA A 57 46.72 30.19 6.28
CA ALA A 57 46.61 29.55 4.98
C ALA A 57 47.42 28.25 4.89
N VAL A 58 47.02 27.36 3.97
CA VAL A 58 47.97 26.51 3.22
C VAL A 58 47.49 26.38 1.77
N GLU A 59 48.40 26.69 0.85
CA GLU A 59 48.28 26.65 -0.61
C GLU A 59 48.25 25.22 -1.17
N GLU A 60 47.46 24.99 -2.23
CA GLU A 60 47.78 23.98 -3.26
C GLU A 60 47.55 24.56 -4.68
N LYS A 61 48.52 24.29 -5.56
CA LYS A 61 48.56 24.67 -6.98
C LYS A 61 47.95 23.55 -7.87
N PRO A 62 47.61 23.87 -9.13
CA PRO A 62 46.53 23.21 -9.87
C PRO A 62 47.02 22.09 -10.80
N ASN A 63 46.10 21.20 -11.19
CA ASN A 63 46.23 20.46 -12.44
C ASN A 63 44.88 20.42 -13.17
N ASP A 64 44.93 20.92 -14.39
CA ASP A 64 43.92 20.87 -15.44
C ASP A 64 43.71 19.42 -15.91
N ASP A 65 42.46 19.01 -16.06
CA ASP A 65 41.89 18.64 -17.38
C ASP A 65 40.48 18.05 -17.19
N ALA A 66 39.53 18.79 -17.75
CA ALA A 66 38.17 18.33 -17.99
C ALA A 66 38.16 17.42 -19.23
N ASP A 67 37.42 16.31 -19.19
CA ASP A 67 36.28 16.22 -20.10
C ASP A 67 35.31 15.07 -19.78
N VAL A 68 34.06 15.51 -19.77
CA VAL A 68 32.79 14.80 -19.63
C VAL A 68 32.56 13.85 -20.81
N LYS A 69 32.17 12.60 -20.53
CA LYS A 69 31.32 11.81 -21.44
C LYS A 69 30.27 10.99 -20.69
N THR A 70 29.03 11.46 -20.85
CA THR A 70 27.75 10.81 -20.65
C THR A 70 27.63 9.45 -21.35
N TYR A 71 27.23 8.41 -20.60
CA TYR A 71 26.53 7.20 -21.08
C TYR A 71 25.52 6.80 -20.00
N ALA A 72 24.23 6.97 -20.26
CA ALA A 72 23.30 5.89 -20.62
C ALA A 72 22.88 5.03 -19.41
N LEU A 73 21.83 5.50 -18.71
CA LEU A 73 21.01 4.77 -17.76
C LEU A 73 20.16 3.73 -18.52
N GLU A 74 20.72 2.55 -18.74
CA GLU A 74 20.00 1.32 -19.07
C GLU A 74 20.94 0.19 -18.64
N ASN A 75 20.55 -0.59 -17.62
CA ASN A 75 21.25 -1.70 -16.92
C ASN A 75 21.65 -1.41 -15.44
N ALA A 76 20.72 -0.95 -14.61
CA ALA A 76 20.89 -1.07 -13.15
C ALA A 76 20.45 -2.48 -12.69
N PRO A 77 21.32 -3.28 -12.04
CA PRO A 77 20.96 -4.56 -11.44
C PRO A 77 20.13 -4.39 -10.15
N ASP A 78 19.35 -5.43 -9.88
CA ASP A 78 18.41 -5.65 -8.77
C ASP A 78 19.05 -5.48 -7.37
N PRO A 79 18.44 -4.72 -6.44
CA PRO A 79 18.94 -4.50 -5.08
C PRO A 79 18.86 -5.70 -4.12
N TYR A 80 18.44 -6.90 -4.54
CA TYR A 80 18.37 -8.09 -3.66
C TYR A 80 19.22 -9.30 -4.11
N ALA A 81 20.30 -9.08 -4.87
CA ALA A 81 21.29 -10.13 -5.11
C ALA A 81 22.24 -10.26 -3.89
N ASP A 82 22.05 -11.30 -3.10
CA ASP A 82 22.78 -11.58 -1.85
C ASP A 82 24.30 -11.85 -2.04
N GLN A 83 25.08 -11.37 -1.06
CA GLN A 83 26.31 -11.91 -0.43
C GLN A 83 27.65 -11.14 -0.56
N SER A 84 28.26 -10.80 0.58
CA SER A 84 29.36 -11.61 1.17
C SER A 84 30.03 -10.97 2.40
N ASN A 85 30.81 -11.77 3.14
CA ASN A 85 31.64 -11.42 4.32
C ASN A 85 32.69 -10.30 4.12
N VAL A 86 32.64 -9.56 3.02
CA VAL A 86 33.56 -8.45 2.69
C VAL A 86 33.15 -7.15 3.39
N GLU A 87 31.85 -6.87 3.56
CA GLU A 87 31.37 -5.73 4.35
C GLU A 87 31.67 -5.91 5.85
N LYS A 88 31.60 -7.16 6.34
CA LYS A 88 32.03 -7.55 7.70
C LYS A 88 33.54 -7.38 7.96
N TYR A 89 34.37 -7.32 6.92
CA TYR A 89 35.81 -7.08 7.04
C TYR A 89 36.14 -5.57 7.07
N ILE A 90 35.30 -4.74 6.45
CA ILE A 90 35.48 -3.29 6.35
C ILE A 90 34.95 -2.58 7.61
N GLU A 91 33.84 -3.02 8.20
CA GLU A 91 33.35 -2.50 9.50
C GLU A 91 34.29 -2.83 10.67
N LYS A 92 35.02 -3.95 10.58
CA LYS A 92 35.94 -4.40 11.64
C LYS A 92 37.21 -3.54 11.74
N GLN A 93 37.49 -2.67 10.77
CA GLN A 93 38.68 -1.80 10.73
C GLN A 93 38.37 -0.33 11.07
N LEU A 94 37.11 0.09 11.23
CA LEU A 94 36.74 1.50 11.32
C LEU A 94 36.31 2.03 12.70
N ASN A 95 36.19 1.19 13.75
CA ASN A 95 35.75 1.66 15.07
C ASN A 95 36.62 1.18 16.24
N SER A 96 37.93 1.43 16.17
CA SER A 96 38.85 1.32 17.30
C SER A 96 38.91 2.62 18.13
N GLU A 97 38.47 2.51 19.40
CA GLU A 97 38.83 3.28 20.61
C GLU A 97 38.40 4.76 20.81
N GLY A 98 37.43 4.96 21.71
CA GLY A 98 37.61 5.80 22.92
C GLY A 98 36.69 7.01 23.15
N SER A 99 35.67 6.89 24.01
CA SER A 99 35.15 7.95 24.93
C SER A 99 33.96 7.47 25.80
N GLU A 100 34.09 7.54 27.14
CA GLU A 100 33.10 7.17 28.17
C GLU A 100 31.98 8.21 28.36
N ILE A 101 30.71 7.80 28.52
CA ILE A 101 29.72 8.49 29.38
C ILE A 101 28.83 7.47 30.14
N LYS A 102 28.98 7.54 31.46
CA LYS A 102 28.29 6.89 32.59
C LYS A 102 26.80 7.29 32.68
N ASP A 103 25.87 6.65 33.38
CA ASP A 103 25.73 5.37 34.10
C ASP A 103 24.39 5.49 34.84
N ILE A 104 23.34 4.78 34.40
CA ILE A 104 22.00 4.76 35.05
C ILE A 104 21.98 3.79 36.25
N SER A 105 23.07 3.07 36.51
CA SER A 105 23.15 2.00 37.52
C SER A 105 23.13 2.44 38.99
N LYS A 106 22.87 3.72 39.28
CA LYS A 106 22.93 4.27 40.65
C LYS A 106 21.58 4.57 41.29
N MET A 107 20.47 4.13 40.70
CA MET A 107 19.18 4.17 41.40
C MET A 107 18.99 2.88 42.19
N THR A 108 18.64 2.98 43.45
CA THR A 108 18.36 1.82 44.29
C THR A 108 16.96 1.26 44.01
N ASP A 109 16.78 -0.06 44.20
CA ASP A 109 15.51 -0.76 43.96
C ASP A 109 14.31 -0.23 44.78
N GLU A 110 14.59 0.57 45.81
CA GLU A 110 13.62 1.23 46.67
C GLU A 110 13.16 2.59 46.09
N GLU A 111 14.08 3.33 45.43
CA GLU A 111 13.77 4.57 44.69
C GLU A 111 12.99 4.29 43.40
N ILE A 112 13.22 3.14 42.77
CA ILE A 112 12.47 2.67 41.60
C ILE A 112 11.07 2.21 42.03
N ARG A 113 10.95 1.48 43.15
CA ARG A 113 9.64 1.05 43.69
C ARG A 113 8.79 2.22 44.17
N GLU A 114 9.38 3.25 44.77
CA GLU A 114 8.64 4.43 45.22
C GLU A 114 8.14 5.30 44.04
N LYS A 115 8.95 5.46 42.99
CA LYS A 115 8.50 6.11 41.73
C LYS A 115 7.37 5.34 41.04
N LEU A 116 7.44 4.00 41.02
CA LEU A 116 6.37 3.16 40.48
C LEU A 116 5.10 3.22 41.34
N ARG A 117 5.22 3.42 42.66
CA ARG A 117 4.10 3.53 43.59
C ARG A 117 3.38 4.89 43.48
N ILE A 118 4.13 5.98 43.25
CA ILE A 118 3.58 7.32 42.97
C ILE A 118 2.81 7.32 41.64
N ILE A 119 3.33 6.66 40.61
CA ILE A 119 2.65 6.50 39.31
C ILE A 119 1.37 5.64 39.44
N LYS A 120 1.39 4.61 40.29
CA LYS A 120 0.21 3.76 40.54
C LYS A 120 -0.88 4.49 41.33
N HIS A 121 -0.50 5.36 42.27
CA HIS A 121 -1.43 6.13 43.09
C HIS A 121 -2.05 7.34 42.35
N GLU A 122 -1.42 7.84 41.28
CA GLU A 122 -2.02 8.81 40.36
C GLU A 122 -2.93 8.18 39.29
N GLN A 123 -2.85 6.85 39.09
CA GLN A 123 -3.69 6.09 38.15
C GLN A 123 -4.96 5.51 38.79
N GLU A 124 -5.00 5.31 40.11
CA GLU A 124 -6.17 4.71 40.81
C GLU A 124 -7.26 5.73 41.21
N GLU A 125 -6.99 7.03 41.19
CA GLU A 125 -8.00 8.09 41.43
C GLU A 125 -8.76 8.53 40.17
N LYS A 126 -8.41 8.04 38.97
CA LYS A 126 -9.12 8.33 37.70
C LYS A 126 -10.08 7.24 37.23
N ARG A 127 -10.43 6.27 38.10
CA ARG A 127 -11.36 5.19 37.78
C ARG A 127 -12.68 5.30 38.56
N LYS A 128 -13.35 6.45 38.45
CA LYS A 128 -14.79 6.59 38.78
C LYS A 128 -15.48 7.61 37.85
N LYS A 129 -16.39 7.07 37.02
CA LYS A 129 -17.36 7.72 36.13
C LYS A 129 -16.81 8.60 34.98
N SER A 130 -16.84 8.01 33.78
CA SER A 130 -17.84 8.35 32.76
C SER A 130 -17.90 7.22 31.72
N GLN A 131 -19.10 6.66 31.51
CA GLN A 131 -19.50 6.27 30.16
C GLN A 131 -19.59 7.60 29.41
N GLU A 132 -18.58 7.93 28.60
CA GLU A 132 -18.77 8.94 27.57
C GLU A 132 -19.57 8.29 26.45
N VAL A 133 -20.85 8.63 26.41
CA VAL A 133 -21.57 8.69 25.15
C VAL A 133 -20.81 9.72 24.34
N VAL A 134 -20.11 9.24 23.32
CA VAL A 134 -19.50 10.09 22.31
C VAL A 134 -20.63 11.01 21.81
N ASP A 135 -20.52 12.31 22.08
CA ASP A 135 -21.43 13.28 21.48
C ASP A 135 -21.15 13.28 19.97
N PHE A 136 -22.05 12.63 19.24
CA PHE A 136 -22.04 12.51 17.79
C PHE A 136 -22.63 13.75 17.12
N THR A 137 -22.83 14.86 17.84
CA THR A 137 -23.22 16.12 17.21
C THR A 137 -21.97 16.98 16.99
N ASP A 138 -21.37 16.88 15.79
CA ASP A 138 -20.36 17.83 15.36
C ASP A 138 -21.02 18.93 14.50
N PRO A 139 -21.09 20.19 14.99
CA PRO A 139 -21.65 21.29 14.22
C PRO A 139 -20.84 21.63 12.97
N ALA A 140 -19.61 21.12 12.83
CA ALA A 140 -18.73 21.35 11.68
C ALA A 140 -18.86 20.33 10.54
N ASP A 141 -19.73 19.32 10.68
CA ASP A 141 -20.06 18.38 9.59
C ASP A 141 -20.77 19.12 8.46
N ARG A 142 -20.23 19.01 7.24
CA ARG A 142 -20.74 19.70 6.05
C ARG A 142 -21.94 18.96 5.46
N VAL A 143 -23.09 19.09 6.14
CA VAL A 143 -24.38 18.50 5.75
C VAL A 143 -25.30 19.48 5.04
N GLU A 144 -24.81 20.68 4.70
CA GLU A 144 -25.62 21.73 4.06
C GLU A 144 -26.30 21.20 2.80
N GLY A 145 -27.62 21.34 2.74
CA GLY A 145 -28.44 20.91 1.60
C GLY A 145 -28.64 19.39 1.51
N THR A 146 -28.14 18.60 2.46
CA THR A 146 -28.46 17.17 2.57
C THR A 146 -29.74 16.94 3.39
N MET A 147 -30.33 15.75 3.29
CA MET A 147 -31.57 15.41 4.04
C MET A 147 -31.37 15.35 5.57
N ILE A 148 -30.12 15.28 6.04
CA ILE A 148 -29.77 15.21 7.47
C ILE A 148 -29.32 16.56 8.05
N ASP A 149 -29.58 17.67 7.33
CA ASP A 149 -29.19 19.03 7.73
C ASP A 149 -30.00 19.53 8.95
N ASN A 150 -29.68 19.01 10.13
CA ASN A 150 -30.24 19.40 11.41
C ASN A 150 -29.28 19.09 12.57
N ASN A 151 -29.66 19.49 13.78
CA ASN A 151 -28.83 19.35 14.98
C ASN A 151 -28.62 17.88 15.41
N SER A 152 -29.55 16.98 15.12
CA SER A 152 -29.43 15.57 15.50
C SER A 152 -28.65 14.73 14.50
N LYS A 153 -28.37 15.26 13.30
CA LYS A 153 -27.74 14.53 12.18
C LYS A 153 -28.51 13.25 11.82
N THR A 154 -29.84 13.33 11.90
CA THR A 154 -30.77 12.23 11.60
C THR A 154 -31.82 12.68 10.60
N ARG A 155 -32.33 11.78 9.76
CA ARG A 155 -33.48 12.09 8.92
C ARG A 155 -34.75 12.25 9.75
N LEU A 156 -35.64 13.12 9.29
CA LEU A 156 -36.92 13.42 9.95
C LEU A 156 -38.11 12.74 9.26
N ASP A 157 -37.96 12.35 8.00
CA ASP A 157 -38.97 11.64 7.24
C ASP A 157 -39.01 10.15 7.61
N PRO A 158 -40.15 9.46 7.44
CA PRO A 158 -40.28 8.07 7.85
C PRO A 158 -39.36 7.15 7.03
N PRO A 159 -38.65 6.20 7.68
CA PRO A 159 -37.77 5.26 7.00
C PRO A 159 -38.56 4.28 6.11
N PRO A 160 -37.99 3.83 4.99
CA PRO A 160 -38.72 3.05 3.97
C PRO A 160 -39.17 1.66 4.45
N ASP A 161 -38.51 1.09 5.46
CA ASP A 161 -38.80 -0.23 6.04
C ASP A 161 -39.34 -0.15 7.48
N GLY A 162 -39.67 1.05 7.96
CA GLY A 162 -40.16 1.28 9.32
C GLY A 162 -39.12 1.11 10.43
N GLN A 163 -37.88 0.74 10.13
CA GLN A 163 -36.78 0.73 11.11
C GLN A 163 -36.16 2.11 11.21
N PRO A 164 -35.92 2.64 12.43
CA PRO A 164 -35.43 4.01 12.60
C PRO A 164 -34.16 4.28 11.80
N TRP A 165 -34.00 5.52 11.35
CA TRP A 165 -32.76 5.98 10.74
C TRP A 165 -31.62 5.90 11.76
N ALA A 166 -30.48 5.37 11.35
CA ALA A 166 -29.26 5.53 12.12
C ALA A 166 -28.79 6.98 12.02
N GLN A 167 -28.09 7.46 13.04
CA GLN A 167 -27.43 8.76 12.97
C GLN A 167 -26.39 8.75 11.85
N TYR A 168 -26.26 9.87 11.14
CA TYR A 168 -25.43 10.01 9.93
C TYR A 168 -25.83 9.13 8.73
N GLU A 169 -26.97 8.44 8.77
CA GLU A 169 -27.52 7.74 7.61
C GLU A 169 -28.17 8.74 6.64
N LEU A 170 -27.53 8.92 5.50
CA LEU A 170 -27.96 9.81 4.42
C LEU A 170 -29.16 9.22 3.67
N GLU A 171 -29.11 7.93 3.36
CA GLU A 171 -30.14 7.27 2.55
C GLU A 171 -30.17 5.76 2.82
N ARG A 172 -31.35 5.18 2.66
CA ARG A 172 -31.59 3.74 2.70
C ARG A 172 -32.48 3.36 1.52
N LYS A 173 -32.02 2.43 0.68
CA LYS A 173 -32.83 1.84 -0.38
C LYS A 173 -33.11 0.39 -0.05
N VAL A 174 -34.38 0.01 -0.15
CA VAL A 174 -34.88 -1.33 0.13
C VAL A 174 -35.48 -1.86 -1.17
N PRO A 175 -34.92 -2.92 -1.76
CA PRO A 175 -35.46 -3.52 -2.97
C PRO A 175 -36.90 -4.03 -2.80
N ASP A 176 -37.70 -3.89 -3.86
CA ASP A 176 -39.07 -4.40 -3.89
C ASP A 176 -39.09 -5.92 -3.68
N GLY A 177 -39.88 -6.39 -2.71
CA GLY A 177 -40.03 -7.81 -2.44
C GLY A 177 -38.91 -8.43 -1.59
N LEU A 178 -38.01 -7.63 -0.99
CA LEU A 178 -37.10 -8.11 0.05
C LEU A 178 -37.92 -8.69 1.21
N VAL A 179 -37.98 -10.02 1.30
CA VAL A 179 -38.59 -10.73 2.42
C VAL A 179 -37.58 -10.72 3.56
N GLY A 180 -37.98 -10.24 4.74
CA GLY A 180 -37.06 -9.99 5.85
C GLY A 180 -36.12 -11.16 6.20
N ASN A 181 -34.99 -10.83 6.84
CA ASN A 181 -33.78 -11.65 7.02
C ASN A 181 -33.93 -12.90 7.92
N GLY A 182 -35.09 -13.56 7.94
CA GLY A 182 -35.37 -14.73 8.77
C GLY A 182 -34.43 -15.90 8.47
N GLY A 183 -33.36 -16.02 9.28
CA GLY A 183 -32.38 -17.11 9.21
C GLY A 183 -30.99 -16.73 8.69
N LEU A 184 -30.76 -15.47 8.28
CA LEU A 184 -29.42 -14.97 7.96
C LEU A 184 -28.66 -14.57 9.23
N VAL A 185 -27.34 -14.59 9.16
CA VAL A 185 -26.49 -14.04 10.22
C VAL A 185 -26.66 -12.51 10.24
N ASN A 186 -26.55 -11.88 11.41
CA ASN A 186 -26.58 -10.42 11.49
C ASN A 186 -25.28 -9.82 10.93
N ALA A 187 -25.25 -9.57 9.62
CA ALA A 187 -24.06 -9.20 8.89
C ALA A 187 -24.35 -8.21 7.76
N THR A 188 -23.30 -7.51 7.30
CA THR A 188 -23.38 -6.60 6.16
C THR A 188 -22.14 -6.68 5.28
N LEU A 189 -22.30 -6.39 3.99
CA LEU A 189 -21.21 -5.98 3.11
C LEU A 189 -20.89 -4.51 3.37
N PHE A 190 -19.62 -4.15 3.48
CA PHE A 190 -19.18 -2.81 3.87
C PHE A 190 -18.19 -2.24 2.85
N THR A 191 -18.41 -0.99 2.43
CA THR A 191 -17.53 -0.27 1.51
C THR A 191 -17.28 1.14 2.01
N LEU A 192 -16.00 1.51 2.13
CA LEU A 192 -15.56 2.90 2.21
C LEU A 192 -15.15 3.34 0.81
N CYS A 193 -15.85 4.31 0.22
CA CYS A 193 -15.54 4.75 -1.14
C CYS A 193 -16.03 6.17 -1.41
N ARG A 194 -15.43 6.80 -2.43
CA ARG A 194 -15.77 8.15 -2.88
C ARG A 194 -16.76 8.12 -4.04
N ASN A 195 -17.46 9.24 -4.20
CA ASN A 195 -18.27 9.51 -5.40
C ASN A 195 -17.50 9.30 -6.72
N SER A 196 -16.20 9.60 -6.75
CA SER A 196 -15.34 9.45 -7.93
C SER A 196 -15.06 8.00 -8.33
N GLU A 197 -15.26 7.05 -7.43
CA GLU A 197 -14.97 5.62 -7.62
C GLU A 197 -16.21 4.83 -8.08
N LEU A 198 -17.31 5.53 -8.38
CA LEU A 198 -18.61 4.95 -8.74
C LEU A 198 -18.51 3.78 -9.73
N TYR A 199 -17.81 3.95 -10.86
CA TYR A 199 -17.78 2.90 -11.87
C TYR A 199 -16.95 1.68 -11.46
N SER A 200 -15.88 1.90 -10.69
CA SER A 200 -15.04 0.84 -10.12
C SER A 200 -15.82 0.01 -9.09
N ILE A 201 -16.61 0.66 -8.23
CA ILE A 201 -17.42 -0.05 -7.24
C ILE A 201 -18.64 -0.74 -7.87
N LEU A 202 -19.24 -0.19 -8.94
CA LEU A 202 -20.33 -0.86 -9.66
C LEU A 202 -19.89 -2.22 -10.22
N ASP A 203 -18.67 -2.33 -10.75
CA ASP A 203 -18.12 -3.61 -11.23
C ASP A 203 -17.95 -4.60 -10.07
N SER A 204 -17.42 -4.13 -8.94
CA SER A 204 -17.22 -4.94 -7.73
C SER A 204 -18.54 -5.45 -7.14
N ILE A 205 -19.56 -4.57 -7.07
CA ILE A 205 -20.93 -4.93 -6.66
C ILE A 205 -21.50 -5.98 -7.61
N HIS A 206 -21.43 -5.73 -8.93
CA HIS A 206 -21.98 -6.65 -9.92
C HIS A 206 -21.37 -8.05 -9.81
N GLN A 207 -20.05 -8.13 -9.64
CA GLN A 207 -19.36 -9.40 -9.47
C GLN A 207 -19.80 -10.11 -8.18
N LEU A 208 -19.80 -9.42 -7.03
CA LEU A 208 -20.16 -10.06 -5.76
C LEU A 208 -21.65 -10.44 -5.68
N GLU A 209 -22.55 -9.64 -6.24
CA GLU A 209 -23.96 -9.97 -6.39
C GLU A 209 -24.16 -11.22 -7.26
N THR A 210 -23.46 -11.30 -8.39
CA THR A 210 -23.55 -12.46 -9.30
C THR A 210 -22.99 -13.73 -8.67
N ARG A 211 -21.87 -13.63 -7.95
CA ARG A 211 -21.16 -14.80 -7.40
C ARG A 211 -21.68 -15.24 -6.02
N PHE A 212 -22.31 -14.33 -5.27
CA PHE A 212 -22.71 -14.54 -3.88
C PHE A 212 -24.02 -13.84 -3.50
N ASN A 213 -24.00 -12.51 -3.40
CA ASN A 213 -25.02 -11.79 -2.61
C ASN A 213 -26.41 -11.85 -3.24
N GLY A 214 -26.53 -12.04 -4.54
CA GLY A 214 -27.81 -12.21 -5.23
C GLY A 214 -28.62 -13.44 -4.78
N LYS A 215 -28.00 -14.35 -4.01
CA LYS A 215 -28.65 -15.51 -3.38
C LYS A 215 -28.97 -15.29 -1.89
N HIS A 216 -28.30 -14.35 -1.24
CA HIS A 216 -28.33 -14.17 0.22
C HIS A 216 -28.93 -12.84 0.67
N HIS A 217 -28.87 -11.81 -0.17
CA HIS A 217 -29.46 -10.50 0.05
C HIS A 217 -29.00 -9.82 1.34
N TYR A 218 -27.72 -9.98 1.71
CA TYR A 218 -27.15 -9.22 2.83
C TYR A 218 -27.17 -7.72 2.52
N ASP A 219 -27.37 -6.94 3.58
CA ASP A 219 -27.32 -5.48 3.52
C ASP A 219 -25.94 -5.01 3.03
N TRP A 220 -25.90 -3.88 2.33
CA TRP A 220 -24.67 -3.24 1.89
C TRP A 220 -24.57 -1.82 2.44
N VAL A 221 -23.57 -1.58 3.28
CA VAL A 221 -23.29 -0.28 3.89
C VAL A 221 -22.17 0.43 3.12
N PHE A 222 -22.43 1.66 2.69
CA PHE A 222 -21.45 2.56 2.10
C PHE A 222 -21.17 3.72 3.05
N LEU A 223 -19.90 3.98 3.33
CA LEU A 223 -19.46 5.18 4.06
C LEU A 223 -18.53 6.02 3.19
N ASN A 224 -18.58 7.35 3.39
CA ASN A 224 -17.74 8.32 2.69
C ASN A 224 -17.50 9.55 3.58
N ASP A 225 -16.37 10.23 3.39
CA ASP A 225 -16.05 11.49 4.08
C ASP A 225 -16.80 12.71 3.51
N GLU A 226 -17.42 12.53 2.34
CA GLU A 226 -18.34 13.49 1.73
C GLU A 226 -19.74 12.86 1.51
N PRO A 227 -20.82 13.68 1.45
CA PRO A 227 -22.13 13.18 1.08
C PRO A 227 -22.12 12.44 -0.27
N PHE A 228 -22.75 11.27 -0.34
CA PHE A 228 -22.94 10.58 -1.60
C PHE A 228 -23.86 11.38 -2.54
N SER A 229 -23.50 11.43 -3.82
CA SER A 229 -24.32 12.02 -4.85
C SER A 229 -25.55 11.15 -5.14
N GLU A 230 -26.64 11.76 -5.60
CA GLU A 230 -27.86 11.04 -6.01
C GLU A 230 -27.56 9.96 -7.05
N LYS A 231 -26.70 10.28 -8.04
CA LYS A 231 -26.25 9.34 -9.05
C LYS A 231 -25.53 8.12 -8.45
N PHE A 232 -24.70 8.34 -7.42
CA PHE A 232 -23.98 7.25 -6.76
C PHE A 232 -24.97 6.31 -6.09
N ILE A 233 -25.88 6.86 -5.29
CA ILE A 233 -26.93 6.12 -4.58
C ILE A 233 -27.79 5.35 -5.58
N GLU A 234 -28.32 6.02 -6.61
CA GLU A 234 -29.19 5.43 -7.62
C GLU A 234 -28.53 4.22 -8.30
N LEU A 235 -27.33 4.40 -8.87
CA LEU A 235 -26.70 3.36 -9.65
C LEU A 235 -26.24 2.17 -8.80
N THR A 236 -25.73 2.41 -7.60
CA THR A 236 -25.31 1.32 -6.71
C THR A 236 -26.51 0.56 -6.15
N SER A 237 -27.56 1.27 -5.70
CA SER A 237 -28.79 0.64 -5.20
C SER A 237 -29.50 -0.22 -6.24
N ASN A 238 -29.39 0.11 -7.53
CA ASN A 238 -29.97 -0.69 -8.62
C ASN A 238 -29.33 -2.08 -8.77
N LEU A 239 -28.10 -2.28 -8.28
CA LEU A 239 -27.40 -3.56 -8.37
C LEU A 239 -27.51 -4.39 -7.09
N ILE A 240 -27.74 -3.74 -5.95
CA ILE A 240 -27.73 -4.39 -4.64
C ILE A 240 -29.06 -5.10 -4.42
N SER A 241 -28.99 -6.39 -4.08
CA SER A 241 -30.19 -7.21 -3.86
C SER A 241 -30.70 -7.19 -2.42
N GLY A 242 -29.86 -6.80 -1.46
CA GLY A 242 -30.23 -6.52 -0.06
C GLY A 242 -30.56 -5.04 0.19
N ARG A 243 -30.64 -4.63 1.46
CA ARG A 243 -30.81 -3.21 1.81
C ARG A 243 -29.50 -2.44 1.58
N ALA A 244 -29.53 -1.40 0.77
CA ALA A 244 -28.40 -0.48 0.60
C ALA A 244 -28.53 0.69 1.61
N ARG A 245 -27.47 0.96 2.38
CA ARG A 245 -27.42 2.03 3.39
C ARG A 245 -26.22 2.93 3.13
N TYR A 246 -26.43 4.24 3.14
CA TYR A 246 -25.40 5.23 2.82
C TYR A 246 -25.19 6.14 4.03
N GLY A 247 -23.97 6.17 4.58
CA GLY A 247 -23.61 6.97 5.74
C GLY A 247 -22.54 8.00 5.45
N LEU A 248 -22.62 9.14 6.16
CA LEU A 248 -21.58 10.16 6.17
C LEU A 248 -20.64 9.92 7.35
N ILE A 249 -19.33 9.91 7.12
CA ILE A 249 -18.36 9.82 8.18
C ILE A 249 -18.37 11.11 9.01
N PRO A 250 -18.54 11.04 10.35
CA PRO A 250 -18.41 12.21 11.21
C PRO A 250 -17.03 12.84 11.03
N LYS A 251 -16.96 14.17 10.88
CA LYS A 251 -15.71 14.88 10.59
C LYS A 251 -14.61 14.63 11.62
N LYS A 252 -14.97 14.52 12.90
CA LYS A 252 -14.05 14.13 13.98
C LYS A 252 -13.33 12.78 13.75
N HIS A 253 -13.94 11.86 13.00
CA HIS A 253 -13.32 10.57 12.64
C HIS A 253 -12.44 10.67 11.38
N TRP A 254 -12.55 11.77 10.63
CA TRP A 254 -11.80 12.04 9.39
C TRP A 254 -11.06 13.38 9.45
N THR A 255 -10.38 13.64 10.57
CA THR A 255 -9.59 14.86 10.75
C THR A 255 -8.31 14.56 11.54
N TYR A 256 -7.42 15.55 11.63
CA TYR A 256 -6.25 15.47 12.49
C TYR A 256 -6.66 15.55 13.96
N PRO A 257 -6.19 14.64 14.81
CA PRO A 257 -6.35 14.81 16.25
C PRO A 257 -5.47 15.97 16.75
N GLU A 258 -5.85 16.58 17.88
CA GLU A 258 -5.23 17.79 18.42
C GLU A 258 -3.73 17.65 18.73
N TYR A 259 -3.26 16.44 19.01
CA TYR A 259 -1.86 16.15 19.32
C TYR A 259 -0.98 15.94 18.07
N VAL A 260 -1.53 16.07 16.86
CA VAL A 260 -0.76 15.99 15.61
C VAL A 260 -0.42 17.39 15.11
N ASP A 261 0.87 17.65 14.99
CA ASP A 261 1.42 18.82 14.32
C ASP A 261 1.21 18.68 12.80
N GLN A 262 0.25 19.44 12.29
CA GLN A 262 -0.16 19.39 10.89
C GLN A 262 0.91 19.95 9.95
N ASP A 263 1.72 20.92 10.40
CA ASP A 263 2.79 21.48 9.59
C ASP A 263 3.91 20.45 9.42
N LYS A 264 4.30 19.78 10.51
CA LYS A 264 5.24 18.66 10.46
C LYS A 264 4.71 17.51 9.60
N ALA A 265 3.43 17.13 9.77
CA ALA A 265 2.81 16.08 8.96
C ALA A 265 2.82 16.45 7.46
N ARG A 266 2.58 17.72 7.12
CA ARG A 266 2.64 18.22 5.74
C ARG A 266 4.06 18.15 5.19
N GLU A 267 5.05 18.66 5.92
CA GLU A 267 6.47 18.61 5.53
C GLU A 267 6.94 17.18 5.25
N ILE A 268 6.53 16.22 6.08
CA ILE A 268 6.82 14.80 5.88
C ILE A 268 6.22 14.32 4.56
N ARG A 269 4.92 14.51 4.35
CA ARG A 269 4.23 14.07 3.12
C ARG A 269 4.83 14.68 1.85
N GLU A 270 5.26 15.93 1.91
CA GLU A 270 5.83 16.68 0.79
C GLU A 270 7.34 16.43 0.58
N SER A 271 7.98 15.69 1.48
CA SER A 271 9.40 15.38 1.36
C SER A 271 9.70 14.42 0.20
N ARG A 272 10.92 14.51 -0.32
CA ARG A 272 11.41 13.63 -1.41
C ARG A 272 11.37 12.14 -1.06
N LYS A 273 11.46 11.80 0.23
CA LYS A 273 11.36 10.41 0.73
C LYS A 273 9.97 9.84 0.40
N TRP A 274 8.92 10.59 0.69
CA TRP A 274 7.54 10.12 0.56
C TRP A 274 6.97 10.24 -0.86
N ALA A 275 7.52 11.13 -1.69
CA ALA A 275 7.12 11.28 -3.09
C ALA A 275 7.34 10.02 -3.94
N GLN A 276 8.23 9.11 -3.54
CA GLN A 276 8.54 7.87 -4.26
C GLN A 276 7.79 6.64 -3.70
N ILE A 277 7.04 6.82 -2.62
CA ILE A 277 6.30 5.75 -1.94
C ILE A 277 4.84 5.83 -2.39
N THR A 278 4.24 4.70 -2.73
CA THR A 278 2.80 4.64 -3.06
C THR A 278 1.98 5.26 -1.93
N TYR A 279 1.16 6.25 -2.29
CA TYR A 279 0.36 7.08 -1.37
C TYR A 279 1.16 7.86 -0.30
N GLY A 280 2.49 7.95 -0.39
CA GLY A 280 3.33 8.59 0.62
C GLY A 280 2.98 10.07 0.85
N SER A 281 2.67 10.79 -0.23
CA SER A 281 2.22 12.20 -0.19
C SER A 281 0.71 12.37 0.00
N SER A 282 -0.08 11.28 0.02
CA SER A 282 -1.54 11.37 0.09
C SER A 282 -2.00 11.57 1.54
N GLU A 283 -2.52 12.76 1.84
CA GLU A 283 -3.12 13.07 3.14
C GLU A 283 -4.39 12.24 3.40
N SER A 284 -5.28 12.18 2.40
CA SER A 284 -6.55 11.46 2.51
C SER A 284 -6.37 9.95 2.72
N TYR A 285 -5.30 9.36 2.19
CA TYR A 285 -4.97 7.95 2.44
C TYR A 285 -4.65 7.68 3.92
N ARG A 286 -4.06 8.65 4.62
CA ARG A 286 -3.74 8.54 6.05
C ARG A 286 -4.97 8.60 6.92
N HIS A 287 -5.89 9.50 6.58
CA HIS A 287 -7.20 9.55 7.21
C HIS A 287 -7.98 8.25 6.96
N MET A 288 -7.91 7.68 5.76
CA MET A 288 -8.50 6.38 5.45
C MET A 288 -7.92 5.26 6.32
N CYS A 289 -6.59 5.12 6.40
CA CYS A 289 -5.95 4.10 7.23
C CYS A 289 -6.30 4.27 8.72
N ARG A 290 -6.30 5.52 9.21
CA ARG A 290 -6.74 5.84 10.57
C ARG A 290 -8.21 5.49 10.80
N PHE A 291 -9.09 5.80 9.84
CA PHE A 291 -10.53 5.51 9.92
C PHE A 291 -10.82 4.01 9.98
N ASN A 292 -10.19 3.23 9.09
CA ASN A 292 -10.33 1.77 9.10
C ASN A 292 -9.71 1.12 10.34
N SER A 293 -8.76 1.77 11.00
CA SER A 293 -8.18 1.28 12.25
C SER A 293 -8.99 1.66 13.50
N LEU A 294 -9.66 2.82 13.53
CA LEU A 294 -10.26 3.34 14.78
C LEU A 294 -11.78 3.49 14.77
N PHE A 295 -12.41 3.68 13.60
CA PHE A 295 -13.72 4.34 13.55
C PHE A 295 -14.78 3.66 12.71
N PHE A 296 -14.43 2.87 11.67
CA PHE A 296 -15.46 2.31 10.78
C PHE A 296 -16.53 1.51 11.53
N TYR A 297 -16.12 0.67 12.48
CA TYR A 297 -16.99 -0.17 13.31
C TYR A 297 -17.76 0.61 14.40
N LYS A 298 -17.43 1.89 14.60
CA LYS A 298 -18.10 2.83 15.52
C LYS A 298 -19.10 3.73 14.78
N HIS A 299 -19.22 3.62 13.46
CA HIS A 299 -20.25 4.35 12.73
C HIS A 299 -21.63 3.83 13.16
N PRO A 300 -22.64 4.68 13.44
CA PRO A 300 -23.93 4.25 13.96
C PRO A 300 -24.62 3.15 13.14
N ILE A 301 -24.55 3.21 11.81
CA ILE A 301 -25.03 2.12 10.93
C ILE A 301 -24.35 0.77 11.25
N MET A 302 -23.05 0.78 11.54
CA MET A 302 -22.27 -0.44 11.80
C MET A 302 -22.53 -1.01 13.19
N GLU A 303 -23.07 -0.23 14.13
CA GLU A 303 -23.45 -0.72 15.47
C GLU A 303 -24.58 -1.76 15.43
N GLU A 304 -25.38 -1.76 14.35
CA GLU A 304 -26.50 -2.67 14.17
C GLU A 304 -26.07 -4.09 13.74
N TYR A 305 -24.83 -4.28 13.29
CA TYR A 305 -24.34 -5.55 12.76
C TYR A 305 -23.34 -6.24 13.72
N ASP A 306 -23.29 -7.58 13.63
CA ASP A 306 -22.33 -8.42 14.36
C ASP A 306 -21.13 -8.79 13.48
N TYR A 307 -21.33 -8.94 12.16
CA TYR A 307 -20.27 -9.25 11.21
C TYR A 307 -20.27 -8.25 10.05
N TYR A 308 -19.10 -8.09 9.42
CA TYR A 308 -19.00 -7.39 8.15
C TYR A 308 -18.08 -8.11 7.18
N TRP A 309 -18.27 -7.83 5.90
CA TRP A 309 -17.33 -8.16 4.84
C TRP A 309 -16.94 -6.87 4.13
N ARG A 310 -15.66 -6.48 4.24
CA ARG A 310 -15.10 -5.35 3.51
C ARG A 310 -14.99 -5.65 2.01
N VAL A 311 -15.58 -4.77 1.21
CA VAL A 311 -15.56 -4.82 -0.26
C VAL A 311 -15.07 -3.47 -0.78
N GLU A 312 -13.98 -3.50 -1.51
CA GLU A 312 -13.34 -2.33 -2.12
C GLU A 312 -13.77 -2.16 -3.59
N PRO A 313 -13.60 -0.95 -4.18
CA PRO A 313 -13.69 -0.77 -5.62
C PRO A 313 -12.60 -1.58 -6.36
N ASP A 314 -12.82 -1.87 -7.65
CA ASP A 314 -11.85 -2.56 -8.52
C ASP A 314 -11.38 -3.95 -8.01
N VAL A 315 -12.25 -4.69 -7.31
CA VAL A 315 -11.99 -6.08 -6.94
C VAL A 315 -12.56 -7.05 -7.97
N LYS A 316 -12.03 -8.28 -8.01
CA LYS A 316 -12.59 -9.36 -8.82
C LYS A 316 -12.81 -10.64 -8.04
N PHE A 317 -13.94 -11.28 -8.33
CA PHE A 317 -14.31 -12.60 -7.83
C PHE A 317 -14.37 -13.58 -8.98
N HIS A 318 -13.36 -14.45 -9.07
CA HIS A 318 -13.24 -15.36 -10.21
C HIS A 318 -14.06 -16.64 -10.07
N CYS A 319 -14.69 -16.89 -8.93
CA CYS A 319 -15.46 -18.09 -8.63
C CYS A 319 -16.80 -17.72 -7.99
N ASP A 320 -17.80 -18.57 -8.19
CA ASP A 320 -19.02 -18.56 -7.39
C ASP A 320 -18.68 -18.92 -5.94
N ILE A 321 -19.25 -18.18 -4.99
CA ILE A 321 -19.06 -18.45 -3.57
C ILE A 321 -20.17 -19.39 -3.13
N MET A 322 -19.78 -20.63 -2.88
CA MET A 322 -20.71 -21.75 -2.72
C MET A 322 -21.28 -21.87 -1.29
N GLN A 323 -20.57 -21.32 -0.30
CA GLN A 323 -20.97 -21.32 1.10
C GLN A 323 -21.10 -19.89 1.59
N ASP A 324 -22.12 -19.64 2.41
CA ASP A 324 -22.27 -18.37 3.13
C ASP A 324 -21.13 -18.21 4.16
N PRO A 325 -20.21 -17.25 3.96
CA PRO A 325 -19.06 -17.09 4.84
C PRO A 325 -19.46 -16.59 6.23
N PHE A 326 -20.55 -15.81 6.37
CA PHE A 326 -21.03 -15.37 7.67
C PHE A 326 -21.62 -16.53 8.46
N LYS A 327 -22.40 -17.39 7.80
CA LYS A 327 -22.89 -18.63 8.40
C LYS A 327 -21.74 -19.55 8.81
N TYR A 328 -20.74 -19.72 7.94
CA TYR A 328 -19.54 -20.48 8.26
C TYR A 328 -18.83 -19.91 9.50
N PHE A 329 -18.70 -18.59 9.61
CA PHE A 329 -18.08 -17.92 10.75
C PHE A 329 -18.83 -18.18 12.04
N LEU A 330 -20.15 -18.05 12.02
CA LEU A 330 -21.01 -18.29 13.18
C LEU A 330 -20.91 -19.77 13.64
N GLU A 331 -21.05 -20.72 12.72
CA GLU A 331 -21.05 -22.16 13.03
C GLU A 331 -19.69 -22.67 13.50
N ASN A 332 -18.59 -22.11 12.96
CA ASN A 332 -17.23 -22.54 13.25
C ASN A 332 -16.48 -21.63 14.23
N LYS A 333 -17.19 -20.66 14.83
CA LYS A 333 -16.65 -19.69 15.79
C LYS A 333 -15.42 -18.96 15.26
N LYS A 334 -15.45 -18.57 13.98
CA LYS A 334 -14.41 -17.74 13.38
C LYS A 334 -14.68 -16.27 13.71
N LYS A 335 -13.60 -15.52 13.85
CA LYS A 335 -13.61 -14.10 14.22
C LYS A 335 -13.03 -13.21 13.13
N TYR A 336 -12.03 -13.68 12.40
CA TYR A 336 -11.37 -12.91 11.36
C TYR A 336 -10.99 -13.83 10.19
N GLY A 337 -11.16 -13.37 8.97
CA GLY A 337 -10.66 -14.10 7.81
C GLY A 337 -10.31 -13.24 6.62
N PHE A 338 -9.39 -13.77 5.84
CA PHE A 338 -8.69 -13.08 4.76
C PHE A 338 -8.46 -14.06 3.59
N THR A 339 -8.14 -13.52 2.41
CA THR A 339 -7.77 -14.32 1.22
C THR A 339 -6.29 -14.18 0.89
N ILE A 340 -5.72 -12.99 1.07
CA ILE A 340 -4.36 -12.63 0.69
C ILE A 340 -3.63 -12.03 1.89
N SER A 341 -2.35 -12.36 2.03
CA SER A 341 -1.42 -11.75 2.97
C SER A 341 -0.12 -11.41 2.26
N MET A 342 0.52 -10.33 2.69
CA MET A 342 1.71 -9.81 2.04
C MET A 342 2.68 -9.14 3.01
N ARG A 343 3.88 -8.84 2.54
CA ARG A 343 4.86 -8.04 3.28
C ARG A 343 4.60 -6.55 3.08
N GLU A 344 4.59 -5.80 4.18
CA GLU A 344 4.53 -4.34 4.14
C GLU A 344 5.89 -3.75 3.72
N LEU A 345 5.85 -2.53 3.20
CA LEU A 345 7.03 -1.73 2.93
C LEU A 345 7.63 -1.23 4.26
N PRO A 346 8.87 -1.60 4.61
CA PRO A 346 9.43 -1.25 5.93
C PRO A 346 9.48 0.26 6.19
N ASN A 347 9.71 1.05 5.15
CA ASN A 347 9.81 2.51 5.22
C ASN A 347 8.48 3.22 5.54
N THR A 348 7.36 2.49 5.57
CA THR A 348 6.05 3.07 5.88
C THR A 348 5.62 2.88 7.33
N ILE A 349 6.33 2.03 8.06
CA ILE A 349 5.99 1.54 9.40
C ILE A 349 7.25 1.41 10.29
N GLU A 350 8.22 2.31 10.12
CA GLU A 350 9.54 2.29 10.77
C GLU A 350 9.45 2.15 12.30
N THR A 351 8.49 2.83 12.95
CA THR A 351 8.31 2.76 14.40
C THR A 351 7.07 1.98 14.84
N LEU A 352 6.30 1.39 13.91
CA LEU A 352 5.07 0.68 14.24
C LEU A 352 5.32 -0.46 15.22
N TRP A 353 6.27 -1.34 14.92
CA TRP A 353 6.51 -2.53 15.73
C TRP A 353 6.97 -2.20 17.16
N ASP A 354 7.90 -1.26 17.31
CA ASP A 354 8.36 -0.85 18.63
C ASP A 354 7.24 -0.18 19.42
N THR A 355 6.42 0.65 18.76
CA THR A 355 5.22 1.24 19.38
C THR A 355 4.23 0.16 19.82
N SER A 356 4.02 -0.88 19.00
CA SER A 356 3.16 -2.01 19.33
C SER A 356 3.68 -2.81 20.52
N LYS A 357 4.98 -3.12 20.57
CA LYS A 357 5.60 -3.82 21.70
C LYS A 357 5.45 -3.03 23.00
N LEU A 358 5.55 -1.70 22.96
CA LEU A 358 5.32 -0.87 24.15
C LEU A 358 3.90 -1.04 24.70
N TYR A 359 2.90 -1.17 23.83
CA TYR A 359 1.52 -1.43 24.26
C TYR A 359 1.38 -2.83 24.87
N PHE A 360 1.79 -3.87 24.15
CA PHE A 360 1.63 -5.26 24.62
C PHE A 360 2.47 -5.54 25.88
N GLY A 361 3.64 -4.91 26.02
CA GLY A 361 4.48 -5.03 27.22
C GLY A 361 3.88 -4.41 28.49
N GLN A 362 2.83 -3.60 28.37
CA GLN A 362 2.08 -3.05 29.51
C GLN A 362 0.91 -3.94 29.94
N LEU A 363 0.54 -4.93 29.12
CA LEU A 363 -0.54 -5.86 29.43
C LEU A 363 -0.07 -6.95 30.39
N GLN A 364 -1.01 -7.55 31.12
CA GLN A 364 -0.71 -8.65 32.03
C GLN A 364 -0.30 -9.92 31.29
N GLU A 365 -0.82 -10.11 30.07
CA GLU A 365 -0.58 -11.29 29.24
C GLU A 365 0.67 -11.09 28.38
N ASP A 366 1.62 -12.05 28.44
CA ASP A 366 2.76 -12.08 27.51
C ASP A 366 2.37 -12.83 26.23
N TYR A 367 1.89 -12.07 25.25
CA TYR A 367 1.46 -12.58 23.94
C TYR A 367 2.57 -13.24 23.10
N PHE A 368 3.84 -13.03 23.46
CA PHE A 368 5.01 -13.59 22.76
C PHE A 368 5.64 -14.77 23.50
N SER A 369 5.16 -15.07 24.71
CA SER A 369 5.57 -16.26 25.47
C SER A 369 5.36 -17.52 24.65
N LYS A 370 6.22 -18.53 24.86
CA LYS A 370 6.13 -19.82 24.15
C LYS A 370 4.73 -20.43 24.20
N GLU A 371 4.08 -20.38 25.38
CA GLU A 371 2.74 -20.93 25.56
C GLU A 371 1.69 -20.22 24.70
N ASN A 372 1.75 -18.89 24.59
CA ASN A 372 0.81 -18.15 23.75
C ASN A 372 1.08 -18.31 22.27
N ARG A 373 2.35 -18.40 21.85
CA ARG A 373 2.70 -18.65 20.45
C ARG A 373 2.22 -20.01 19.93
N GLU A 374 2.04 -20.99 20.81
CA GLU A 374 1.41 -22.26 20.45
C GLU A 374 -0.11 -22.13 20.19
N LYS A 375 -0.76 -21.09 20.75
CA LYS A 375 -2.20 -20.85 20.71
C LYS A 375 -2.62 -19.77 19.70
N ASN A 376 -1.84 -18.71 19.55
CA ASN A 376 -2.08 -17.57 18.68
C ASN A 376 -1.28 -17.70 17.37
N LEU A 377 -1.16 -16.60 16.62
CA LEU A 377 -0.41 -16.52 15.36
C LEU A 377 0.77 -15.54 15.45
N ALA A 378 1.40 -15.36 16.62
CA ALA A 378 2.60 -14.52 16.71
C ALA A 378 3.68 -14.95 15.70
N ASP A 379 3.89 -16.27 15.52
CA ASP A 379 4.88 -16.80 14.57
C ASP A 379 4.55 -16.52 13.08
N PHE A 380 3.34 -16.04 12.78
CA PHE A 380 3.01 -15.49 11.46
C PHE A 380 3.64 -14.11 11.24
N ILE A 381 3.68 -13.26 12.28
CA ILE A 381 4.16 -11.87 12.20
C ILE A 381 5.60 -11.67 12.70
N THR A 382 6.20 -12.64 13.38
CA THR A 382 7.60 -12.58 13.83
C THR A 382 8.31 -13.92 13.57
N ASP A 383 9.60 -13.84 13.23
CA ASP A 383 10.48 -15.00 13.04
C ASP A 383 11.40 -15.23 14.25
N ASP A 384 11.36 -14.33 15.24
CA ASP A 384 12.33 -14.24 16.34
C ASP A 384 11.65 -14.04 17.70
N SER A 385 10.48 -14.67 17.87
CA SER A 385 9.73 -14.67 19.14
C SER A 385 9.35 -13.26 19.63
N GLY A 386 9.12 -12.34 18.70
CA GLY A 386 8.63 -10.99 18.97
C GLY A 386 9.72 -9.92 19.03
N ALA A 387 10.99 -10.25 18.79
CA ALA A 387 12.06 -9.24 18.82
C ALA A 387 11.89 -8.24 17.67
N SER A 388 11.59 -8.73 16.46
CA SER A 388 11.33 -7.94 15.25
C SER A 388 10.05 -8.35 14.53
N TYR A 389 9.51 -7.40 13.75
CA TYR A 389 8.41 -7.63 12.83
C TYR A 389 8.93 -8.12 11.48
N ASN A 390 8.43 -9.24 10.98
CA ASN A 390 8.81 -9.77 9.67
C ASN A 390 8.02 -9.14 8.49
N LEU A 391 7.19 -8.15 8.79
CA LEU A 391 6.37 -7.34 7.87
C LEU A 391 5.15 -8.04 7.29
N CYS A 392 4.91 -9.32 7.62
CA CYS A 392 3.73 -10.04 7.13
C CYS A 392 2.43 -9.49 7.74
N HIS A 393 1.46 -9.24 6.87
CA HIS A 393 0.13 -8.78 7.26
C HIS A 393 -0.95 -9.37 6.35
N TYR A 394 -2.16 -9.53 6.88
CA TYR A 394 -3.39 -9.78 6.14
C TYR A 394 -3.73 -8.56 5.30
N TRP A 395 -4.12 -8.79 4.05
CA TRP A 395 -4.43 -7.71 3.14
C TRP A 395 -5.90 -7.27 3.27
N THR A 396 -6.14 -6.25 4.09
CA THR A 396 -7.47 -5.85 4.59
C THR A 396 -8.43 -5.33 3.53
N ASN A 397 -8.00 -5.12 2.28
CA ASN A 397 -8.93 -4.88 1.15
C ASN A 397 -9.96 -6.01 1.01
N PHE A 398 -9.61 -7.23 1.46
CA PHE A 398 -10.56 -8.30 1.76
C PHE A 398 -10.45 -8.66 3.25
N GLU A 399 -11.53 -8.46 3.99
CA GLU A 399 -11.68 -9.03 5.33
C GLU A 399 -13.14 -9.34 5.62
N ILE A 400 -13.37 -10.51 6.21
CA ILE A 400 -14.64 -10.89 6.83
C ILE A 400 -14.36 -11.03 8.32
N ALA A 401 -15.08 -10.30 9.15
CA ALA A 401 -14.78 -10.30 10.58
C ALA A 401 -16.01 -10.07 11.45
N ASP A 402 -15.90 -10.62 12.67
CA ASP A 402 -16.79 -10.38 13.79
C ASP A 402 -16.45 -9.02 14.42
N LEU A 403 -17.41 -8.09 14.39
CA LEU A 403 -17.23 -6.71 14.88
C LEU A 403 -16.90 -6.65 16.38
N SER A 404 -17.16 -7.72 17.15
CA SER A 404 -16.78 -7.78 18.58
C SER A 404 -15.27 -7.71 18.81
N ILE A 405 -14.43 -8.11 17.85
CA ILE A 405 -12.97 -8.01 18.00
C ILE A 405 -12.50 -6.55 17.98
N TYR A 406 -13.18 -5.69 17.23
CA TYR A 406 -12.90 -4.24 17.16
C TYR A 406 -13.48 -3.49 18.37
N ARG A 407 -14.59 -4.00 18.91
CA ARG A 407 -15.24 -3.47 20.12
C ARG A 407 -14.53 -3.95 21.41
N ASN A 408 -13.52 -4.80 21.32
CA ASN A 408 -12.74 -5.30 22.44
C ASN A 408 -11.85 -4.20 23.07
N GLU A 409 -11.75 -4.16 24.40
CA GLU A 409 -10.95 -3.16 25.12
C GLU A 409 -9.46 -3.19 24.77
N ILE A 410 -8.88 -4.37 24.51
CA ILE A 410 -7.47 -4.53 24.12
C ILE A 410 -7.26 -3.95 22.71
N TYR A 411 -8.20 -4.17 21.79
CA TYR A 411 -8.14 -3.56 20.47
C TYR A 411 -8.27 -2.04 20.55
N GLN A 412 -9.29 -1.54 21.26
CA GLN A 412 -9.52 -0.11 21.40
C GLN A 412 -8.31 0.60 22.04
N GLY A 413 -7.77 0.04 23.13
CA GLY A 413 -6.57 0.57 23.77
C GLY A 413 -5.34 0.58 22.85
N TYR A 414 -5.18 -0.46 22.02
CA TYR A 414 -4.06 -0.55 21.07
C TYR A 414 -4.13 0.53 20.01
N VAL A 415 -5.28 0.65 19.33
CA VAL A 415 -5.43 1.63 18.24
C VAL A 415 -5.40 3.07 18.76
N GLU A 416 -5.88 3.32 19.98
CA GLU A 416 -5.73 4.63 20.65
C GLU A 416 -4.27 4.93 21.03
N HIS A 417 -3.51 3.94 21.49
CA HIS A 417 -2.08 4.07 21.76
C HIS A 417 -1.31 4.41 20.46
N LEU A 418 -1.63 3.72 19.36
CA LEU A 418 -1.05 4.01 18.05
C LEU A 418 -1.45 5.39 17.53
N ASP A 419 -2.71 5.80 17.70
CA ASP A 419 -3.20 7.11 17.28
C ASP A 419 -2.41 8.22 17.99
N ARG A 420 -2.23 8.11 19.31
CA ARG A 420 -1.42 9.05 20.12
C ARG A 420 0.06 9.07 19.74
N ALA A 421 0.61 7.98 19.23
CA ALA A 421 1.98 7.94 18.71
C ALA A 421 2.14 8.74 17.39
N GLY A 422 1.04 8.98 16.67
CA GLY A 422 1.00 9.84 15.47
C GLY A 422 1.53 9.19 14.20
N GLY A 423 1.86 7.89 14.21
CA GLY A 423 2.46 7.19 13.08
C GLY A 423 1.58 7.12 11.82
N PHE A 424 0.25 7.27 11.95
CA PHE A 424 -0.64 7.46 10.80
C PHE A 424 -0.24 8.69 9.95
N PHE A 425 0.22 9.77 10.60
CA PHE A 425 0.49 11.05 9.96
C PHE A 425 1.98 11.37 9.81
N TYR A 426 2.82 10.94 10.74
CA TYR A 426 4.27 11.12 10.69
C TYR A 426 5.00 9.99 9.93
N GLU A 427 4.36 8.83 9.75
CA GLU A 427 4.86 7.74 8.90
C GLU A 427 3.89 7.43 7.76
N ARG A 428 3.33 6.20 7.62
CA ARG A 428 2.20 5.82 6.75
C ARG A 428 1.65 4.46 7.19
N TRP A 429 1.33 4.37 8.49
CA TRP A 429 0.75 3.16 9.07
C TRP A 429 -0.57 2.83 8.40
N GLY A 430 -0.59 1.69 7.70
CA GLY A 430 -1.80 1.12 7.14
C GLY A 430 -2.63 0.41 8.21
N ASP A 431 -3.94 0.35 8.00
CA ASP A 431 -4.84 -0.49 8.79
C ASP A 431 -4.47 -1.98 8.69
N ALA A 432 -3.94 -2.40 7.53
CA ALA A 432 -3.58 -3.79 7.27
C ALA A 432 -2.52 -4.37 8.25
N PRO A 433 -1.31 -3.77 8.40
CA PRO A 433 -0.36 -4.22 9.41
C PRO A 433 -0.87 -4.05 10.84
N ILE A 434 -1.68 -3.01 11.13
CA ILE A 434 -2.26 -2.80 12.46
C ILE A 434 -3.19 -3.95 12.86
N HIS A 435 -4.19 -4.27 12.01
CA HIS A 435 -5.12 -5.38 12.21
C HIS A 435 -4.36 -6.69 12.35
N SER A 436 -3.36 -6.89 11.50
CA SER A 436 -2.57 -8.13 11.49
C SER A 436 -1.79 -8.34 12.77
N ILE A 437 -1.12 -7.31 13.28
CA ILE A 437 -0.37 -7.39 14.53
C ILE A 437 -1.30 -7.77 15.68
N ILE A 438 -2.40 -7.02 15.87
CA ILE A 438 -3.24 -7.27 17.04
C ILE A 438 -4.05 -8.55 16.94
N PHE A 439 -4.60 -8.89 15.78
CA PHE A 439 -5.41 -10.11 15.64
C PHE A 439 -4.55 -11.36 15.69
N SER A 440 -3.30 -11.32 15.18
CA SER A 440 -2.37 -12.45 15.32
C SER A 440 -1.97 -12.73 16.77
N LEU A 441 -2.03 -11.73 17.65
CA LEU A 441 -1.66 -11.87 19.07
C LEU A 441 -2.88 -12.19 19.94
N MET A 442 -3.96 -11.42 19.77
CA MET A 442 -5.15 -11.47 20.62
C MET A 442 -6.06 -12.66 20.33
N LEU A 443 -6.16 -13.09 19.06
CA LEU A 443 -7.02 -14.21 18.68
C LEU A 443 -6.26 -15.54 18.73
N SER A 444 -6.97 -16.61 19.03
CA SER A 444 -6.41 -17.95 18.82
C SER A 444 -6.31 -18.26 17.32
N LYS A 445 -5.34 -19.10 16.95
CA LYS A 445 -5.17 -19.56 15.56
C LYS A 445 -6.41 -20.23 14.95
N LYS A 446 -7.29 -20.77 15.80
CA LYS A 446 -8.55 -21.39 15.39
C LYS A 446 -9.64 -20.38 15.03
N GLU A 447 -9.55 -19.15 15.53
CA GLU A 447 -10.50 -18.08 15.28
C GLU A 447 -10.18 -17.32 13.98
N ILE A 448 -8.97 -17.47 13.45
CA ILE A 448 -8.54 -16.88 12.18
C ILE A 448 -8.73 -17.90 11.03
N HIS A 449 -9.21 -17.43 9.89
CA HIS A 449 -9.52 -18.27 8.73
C HIS A 449 -8.93 -17.71 7.43
N LEU A 450 -8.12 -18.52 6.74
CA LEU A 450 -7.69 -18.26 5.38
C LEU A 450 -8.71 -18.85 4.40
N PHE A 451 -9.42 -17.99 3.67
CA PHE A 451 -10.34 -18.40 2.61
C PHE A 451 -9.55 -18.84 1.38
N GLN A 452 -9.54 -20.14 1.14
CA GLN A 452 -8.91 -20.75 -0.03
C GLN A 452 -9.92 -21.09 -1.13
N ASP A 453 -11.20 -20.97 -0.81
CA ASP A 453 -12.35 -21.25 -1.66
C ASP A 453 -12.99 -19.98 -2.25
N ILE A 454 -12.72 -18.81 -1.66
CA ILE A 454 -13.07 -17.50 -2.22
C ILE A 454 -11.89 -16.99 -3.05
N SER A 455 -12.02 -17.02 -4.37
CA SER A 455 -11.06 -16.35 -5.26
C SER A 455 -11.24 -14.85 -5.20
N TYR A 456 -10.14 -14.14 -5.01
CA TYR A 456 -10.12 -12.69 -4.87
C TYR A 456 -8.94 -12.10 -5.62
N GLU A 457 -9.16 -11.02 -6.35
CA GLU A 457 -8.12 -10.21 -6.97
C GLU A 457 -8.38 -8.74 -6.70
N HIS A 458 -7.31 -8.03 -6.38
CA HIS A 458 -7.31 -6.57 -6.28
C HIS A 458 -5.89 -6.12 -6.66
N THR A 459 -5.74 -4.98 -7.33
CA THR A 459 -4.43 -4.41 -7.75
C THR A 459 -3.36 -5.43 -8.20
N VAL A 460 -2.42 -5.81 -7.32
CA VAL A 460 -1.32 -6.74 -7.57
C VAL A 460 -1.55 -8.15 -7.01
N GLY A 461 -2.49 -8.30 -6.07
CA GLY A 461 -2.74 -9.54 -5.36
C GLY A 461 -3.85 -10.34 -6.02
N LYS A 462 -3.64 -11.65 -6.17
CA LYS A 462 -4.62 -12.59 -6.73
C LYS A 462 -4.55 -13.93 -5.99
N SER A 463 -5.70 -14.40 -5.52
CA SER A 463 -5.89 -15.75 -4.98
C SER A 463 -6.77 -16.58 -5.92
N CYS A 464 -6.37 -17.82 -6.17
CA CYS A 464 -7.16 -18.78 -6.94
C CYS A 464 -7.24 -20.13 -6.19
N PRO A 465 -8.44 -20.72 -6.02
CA PRO A 465 -8.59 -22.03 -5.39
C PRO A 465 -7.82 -23.14 -6.10
N LEU A 466 -7.07 -23.94 -5.34
CA LEU A 466 -6.26 -25.04 -5.89
C LEU A 466 -7.08 -26.31 -6.14
N ASN A 467 -8.16 -26.50 -5.37
CA ASN A 467 -8.99 -27.69 -5.45
C ASN A 467 -9.75 -27.75 -6.78
N ARG A 468 -9.48 -28.79 -7.58
CA ARG A 468 -10.03 -28.94 -8.94
C ARG A 468 -11.54 -29.18 -8.96
N GLU A 469 -12.07 -29.84 -7.95
CA GLU A 469 -13.52 -30.10 -7.86
C GLU A 469 -14.27 -28.82 -7.54
N LEU A 470 -13.77 -28.04 -6.58
CA LEU A 470 -14.27 -26.71 -6.27
C LEU A 470 -14.19 -25.81 -7.50
N HIS A 471 -13.05 -25.78 -8.19
CA HIS A 471 -12.87 -24.97 -9.40
C HIS A 471 -13.97 -25.22 -10.45
N ARG A 472 -14.30 -26.50 -10.67
CA ARG A 472 -15.40 -26.92 -11.56
C ARG A 472 -16.78 -26.55 -11.02
N LYS A 473 -17.06 -26.82 -9.74
CA LYS A 473 -18.37 -26.60 -9.12
C LYS A 473 -18.71 -25.11 -8.99
N ALA A 474 -17.71 -24.31 -8.63
CA ALA A 474 -17.79 -22.87 -8.42
C ALA A 474 -17.57 -22.08 -9.72
N GLN A 475 -17.55 -22.72 -10.89
CA GLN A 475 -17.40 -22.06 -12.19
C GLN A 475 -16.24 -21.04 -12.23
N CYS A 476 -15.10 -21.45 -11.67
CA CYS A 476 -13.94 -20.57 -11.53
C CYS A 476 -13.33 -20.22 -12.90
N ILE A 477 -12.94 -18.96 -13.06
CA ILE A 477 -12.31 -18.43 -14.29
C ILE A 477 -10.82 -18.06 -14.10
N CYS A 478 -10.26 -18.28 -12.91
CA CYS A 478 -8.84 -18.06 -12.63
C CYS A 478 -7.98 -19.29 -12.95
N ASP A 479 -6.70 -19.07 -13.19
CA ASP A 479 -5.68 -20.13 -13.34
C ASP A 479 -4.96 -20.34 -11.99
N PRO A 480 -5.05 -21.53 -11.37
CA PRO A 480 -4.32 -21.83 -10.13
C PRO A 480 -2.78 -21.78 -10.26
N GLU A 481 -2.22 -21.87 -11.47
CA GLU A 481 -0.78 -21.72 -11.70
C GLU A 481 -0.34 -20.25 -11.82
N ASP A 482 -1.28 -19.33 -12.06
CA ASP A 482 -1.10 -17.87 -12.05
C ASP A 482 -1.53 -17.26 -10.70
N ASN A 483 -1.40 -18.04 -9.63
CA ASN A 483 -1.87 -17.67 -8.31
C ASN A 483 -0.80 -16.85 -7.56
N TRP A 484 -0.98 -15.54 -7.47
CA TRP A 484 0.00 -14.62 -6.87
C TRP A 484 0.39 -15.03 -5.45
N VAL A 485 -0.56 -15.54 -4.65
CA VAL A 485 -0.27 -15.95 -3.27
C VAL A 485 0.73 -17.11 -3.16
N LEU A 486 0.96 -17.85 -4.25
CA LEU A 486 1.96 -18.93 -4.34
C LEU A 486 3.23 -18.52 -5.09
N THR A 487 3.13 -17.57 -6.03
CA THR A 487 4.21 -17.26 -6.98
C THR A 487 5.06 -16.06 -6.59
N SER A 488 4.53 -15.16 -5.75
CA SER A 488 5.15 -13.90 -5.34
C SER A 488 5.94 -14.03 -4.04
N ASP A 489 7.17 -13.51 -4.03
CA ASP A 489 8.03 -13.46 -2.83
C ASP A 489 7.52 -12.47 -1.77
N SER A 490 6.65 -11.54 -2.19
CA SER A 490 5.97 -10.61 -1.27
C SER A 490 4.75 -11.22 -0.60
N SER A 491 4.29 -12.40 -1.03
CA SER A 491 3.17 -13.11 -0.39
C SER A 491 3.59 -13.71 0.95
N CYS A 492 2.70 -13.66 1.94
CA CYS A 492 2.87 -14.34 3.23
C CYS A 492 1.92 -15.54 3.40
N ASN A 493 1.14 -15.92 2.39
CA ASN A 493 0.16 -17.01 2.52
C ASN A 493 0.82 -18.37 2.80
N LEU A 494 1.96 -18.66 2.16
CA LEU A 494 2.71 -19.90 2.43
C LEU A 494 3.22 -19.93 3.87
N LYS A 495 3.71 -18.81 4.38
CA LYS A 495 4.11 -18.70 5.79
C LYS A 495 2.93 -18.92 6.74
N PHE A 496 1.75 -18.36 6.44
CA PHE A 496 0.55 -18.63 7.24
C PHE A 496 0.24 -20.13 7.26
N LEU A 497 0.30 -20.79 6.09
CA LEU A 497 0.06 -22.23 5.97
C LEU A 497 1.10 -23.06 6.74
N ASP A 498 2.35 -22.60 6.84
CA ASP A 498 3.38 -23.24 7.67
C ASP A 498 3.10 -23.14 9.17
N VAL A 499 2.50 -22.04 9.63
CA VAL A 499 2.09 -21.87 11.04
C VAL A 499 0.78 -22.62 11.36
N VAL A 500 -0.12 -22.72 10.37
CA VAL A 500 -1.43 -23.36 10.51
C VAL A 500 -1.50 -24.58 9.59
N GLU A 501 -0.82 -25.66 9.95
CA GLU A 501 -0.70 -26.87 9.12
C GLU A 501 -2.06 -27.45 8.69
N ASP A 502 -3.06 -27.42 9.57
CA ASP A 502 -4.42 -27.90 9.28
C ASP A 502 -5.12 -27.12 8.13
N ALA A 503 -4.59 -25.95 7.74
CA ALA A 503 -5.09 -25.17 6.63
C ALA A 503 -4.42 -25.54 5.29
N LYS A 504 -3.37 -26.38 5.25
CA LYS A 504 -2.68 -26.74 3.99
C LYS A 504 -3.61 -27.55 3.07
N PRO A 505 -3.89 -27.10 1.84
CA PRO A 505 -4.70 -27.87 0.92
C PRO A 505 -3.88 -29.07 0.38
N PRO A 506 -4.49 -30.25 0.21
CA PRO A 506 -3.78 -31.44 -0.29
C PRO A 506 -3.07 -31.25 -1.63
N GLU A 507 -3.59 -30.35 -2.48
CA GLU A 507 -3.05 -30.07 -3.80
C GLU A 507 -1.84 -29.12 -3.80
N LEU A 508 -1.51 -28.48 -2.67
CA LEU A 508 -0.50 -27.42 -2.58
C LEU A 508 0.83 -27.81 -3.21
N GLU A 509 1.41 -28.92 -2.75
CA GLU A 509 2.74 -29.38 -3.17
C GLU A 509 2.80 -29.66 -4.67
N ALA A 510 1.73 -30.24 -5.22
CA ALA A 510 1.63 -30.54 -6.64
C ALA A 510 1.59 -29.26 -7.50
N TYR A 511 1.00 -28.17 -7.02
CA TYR A 511 1.03 -26.87 -7.71
C TYR A 511 2.36 -26.16 -7.54
N LEU A 512 2.96 -26.17 -6.35
CA LEU A 512 4.29 -25.60 -6.12
C LEU A 512 5.33 -26.24 -7.04
N GLN A 513 5.31 -27.56 -7.21
CA GLN A 513 6.20 -28.26 -8.13
C GLN A 513 5.98 -27.83 -9.60
N ARG A 514 4.73 -27.66 -10.05
CA ARG A 514 4.44 -27.19 -11.41
C ARG A 514 4.91 -25.78 -11.65
N ILE A 515 4.64 -24.88 -10.71
CA ILE A 515 5.09 -23.48 -10.74
C ILE A 515 6.62 -23.44 -10.82
N ALA A 516 7.32 -24.24 -10.00
CA ALA A 516 8.77 -24.32 -10.01
C ALA A 516 9.31 -24.81 -11.35
N ASN A 517 8.73 -25.87 -11.91
CA ASN A 517 9.13 -26.40 -13.23
C ASN A 517 8.91 -25.35 -14.34
N LYS A 518 7.76 -24.65 -14.33
CA LYS A 518 7.46 -23.58 -15.30
C LYS A 518 8.45 -22.42 -15.20
N LYS A 519 8.78 -21.97 -13.98
CA LYS A 519 9.81 -20.93 -13.76
C LYS A 519 11.18 -21.37 -14.28
N LEU A 520 11.55 -22.64 -14.10
CA LEU A 520 12.80 -23.20 -14.61
C LEU A 520 12.83 -23.20 -16.15
N GLU A 521 11.77 -23.67 -16.80
CA GLU A 521 11.64 -23.65 -18.27
C GLU A 521 11.72 -22.22 -18.85
N GLU A 522 11.07 -21.25 -18.20
CA GLU A 522 11.11 -19.84 -18.61
C GLU A 522 12.53 -19.25 -18.48
N GLU A 523 13.27 -19.59 -17.42
CA GLU A 523 14.64 -19.14 -17.21
C GLU A 523 15.60 -19.76 -18.23
N GLU A 524 15.45 -21.05 -18.54
CA GLU A 524 16.21 -21.71 -19.61
C GLU A 524 15.98 -21.02 -20.97
N LEU A 525 14.72 -20.69 -21.29
CA LEU A 525 14.37 -19.96 -22.51
C LEU A 525 14.97 -18.55 -22.53
N ARG A 526 14.94 -17.82 -21.40
CA ARG A 526 15.57 -16.49 -21.29
C ARG A 526 17.08 -16.57 -21.50
N GLN A 527 17.74 -17.58 -20.95
CA GLN A 527 19.17 -17.81 -21.15
C GLN A 527 19.49 -18.12 -22.62
N GLU A 528 18.68 -18.94 -23.28
CA GLU A 528 18.82 -19.23 -24.71
C GLU A 528 18.64 -17.95 -25.55
N GLN A 529 17.60 -17.15 -25.27
CA GLN A 529 17.39 -15.87 -25.94
C GLN A 529 18.57 -14.90 -25.74
N ARG A 530 19.14 -14.84 -24.52
CA ARG A 530 20.31 -14.01 -24.22
C ARG A 530 21.52 -14.45 -25.02
N LYS A 531 21.79 -15.76 -25.12
CA LYS A 531 22.86 -16.33 -25.95
C LYS A 531 22.65 -15.99 -27.44
N LEU A 532 21.43 -16.12 -27.95
CA LEU A 532 21.10 -15.80 -29.35
C LEU A 532 21.29 -14.31 -29.66
N ARG A 533 20.89 -13.41 -28.73
CA ARG A 533 21.11 -11.96 -28.85
C ARG A 533 22.60 -11.61 -28.87
N MET A 534 23.39 -12.20 -27.98
CA MET A 534 24.86 -12.01 -27.96
C MET A 534 25.52 -12.47 -29.26
N GLU A 535 25.16 -13.65 -29.76
CA GLU A 535 25.70 -14.17 -31.02
C GLU A 535 25.30 -13.32 -32.22
N THR A 536 24.05 -12.83 -32.26
CA THR A 536 23.57 -11.92 -33.31
C THR A 536 24.33 -10.58 -33.28
N ALA A 537 24.56 -10.02 -32.09
CA ALA A 537 25.34 -8.80 -31.91
C ALA A 537 26.81 -9.00 -32.34
N ARG A 538 27.41 -10.15 -32.01
CA ARG A 538 28.77 -10.53 -32.44
C ARG A 538 28.87 -10.58 -33.97
N ARG A 539 27.96 -11.30 -34.65
CA ARG A 539 27.92 -11.40 -36.12
C ARG A 539 27.71 -10.04 -36.78
N SER A 540 26.82 -9.21 -36.24
CA SER A 540 26.59 -7.84 -36.72
C SER A 540 27.83 -6.95 -36.56
N SER A 541 28.57 -7.10 -35.45
CA SER A 541 29.85 -6.42 -35.24
C SER A 541 30.92 -6.87 -36.25
N GLU A 542 31.04 -8.17 -36.49
CA GLU A 542 31.96 -8.74 -37.48
C GLU A 542 31.64 -8.29 -38.91
N ALA A 543 30.37 -8.29 -39.30
CA ALA A 543 29.93 -7.78 -40.60
C ALA A 543 30.27 -6.28 -40.77
N ARG A 544 30.07 -5.48 -39.72
CA ARG A 544 30.45 -4.05 -39.70
C ARG A 544 31.97 -3.88 -39.84
N ARG A 545 32.77 -4.68 -39.14
CA ARG A 545 34.24 -4.69 -39.24
C ARG A 545 34.69 -5.03 -40.67
N ARG A 546 34.13 -6.09 -41.27
CA ARG A 546 34.42 -6.48 -42.66
C ARG A 546 34.09 -5.36 -43.65
N LYS A 547 32.90 -4.76 -43.54
CA LYS A 547 32.49 -3.64 -44.40
C LYS A 547 33.36 -2.39 -44.22
N ALA A 548 33.80 -2.10 -42.99
CA ALA A 548 34.75 -1.02 -42.72
C ALA A 548 36.13 -1.31 -43.34
N GLU A 549 36.60 -2.54 -43.28
CA GLU A 549 37.87 -2.97 -43.88
C GLU A 549 37.82 -2.90 -45.42
N GLU A 550 36.72 -3.36 -46.03
CA GLU A 550 36.46 -3.22 -47.48
C GLU A 550 36.48 -1.75 -47.91
N ARG A 551 35.78 -0.86 -47.17
CA ARG A 551 35.81 0.59 -47.41
C ARG A 551 37.21 1.16 -47.30
N ARG A 552 38.01 0.71 -46.31
CA ARG A 552 39.40 1.14 -46.15
C ARG A 552 40.26 0.72 -47.34
N LYS A 553 40.15 -0.54 -47.79
CA LYS A 553 40.87 -1.06 -48.97
C LYS A 553 40.51 -0.30 -50.24
N ALA A 554 39.22 -0.06 -50.49
CA ALA A 554 38.75 0.72 -51.64
C ALA A 554 39.30 2.16 -51.63
N ARG A 555 39.37 2.78 -50.45
CA ARG A 555 39.88 4.15 -50.29
C ARG A 555 41.39 4.24 -50.52
N ILE A 556 42.16 3.21 -50.16
CA ILE A 556 43.59 3.10 -50.46
C ILE A 556 43.80 2.94 -51.97
N ALA A 557 43.09 2.00 -52.61
CA ALA A 557 43.18 1.78 -54.05
C ALA A 557 42.82 3.02 -54.87
N ALA A 558 41.79 3.77 -54.47
CA ALA A 558 41.43 5.04 -55.13
C ALA A 558 42.53 6.11 -55.02
N LYS A 559 43.22 6.20 -53.86
CA LYS A 559 44.35 7.12 -53.68
C LYS A 559 45.55 6.74 -54.55
N GLU A 560 45.84 5.43 -54.68
CA GLU A 560 46.90 4.94 -55.54
C GLU A 560 46.59 5.20 -57.02
N ALA A 561 45.36 4.92 -57.46
CA ALA A 561 44.92 5.22 -58.83
C ALA A 561 45.01 6.73 -59.15
N HIS A 562 44.65 7.60 -58.19
CA HIS A 562 44.80 9.04 -58.34
C HIS A 562 46.27 9.47 -58.46
N ARG A 563 47.17 8.92 -57.62
CA ARG A 563 48.61 9.18 -57.70
C ARG A 563 49.20 8.74 -59.03
N ASN A 564 48.79 7.58 -59.55
CA ASN A 564 49.28 7.08 -60.83
C ASN A 564 48.80 7.97 -61.99
N LYS A 565 47.53 8.41 -61.99
CA LYS A 565 47.03 9.39 -62.98
C LYS A 565 47.79 10.71 -62.95
N GLN A 566 48.15 11.22 -61.75
CA GLN A 566 48.94 12.45 -61.64
C GLN A 566 50.36 12.28 -62.20
N LYS A 567 50.96 11.09 -62.06
CA LYS A 567 52.26 10.76 -62.64
C LYS A 567 52.22 10.60 -64.16
N GLU A 568 51.10 10.17 -64.73
CA GLU A 568 50.93 10.07 -66.19
C GLU A 568 50.64 11.43 -66.86
N GLN A 569 50.20 12.43 -66.09
CA GLN A 569 49.96 13.80 -66.56
C GLN A 569 51.17 14.73 -66.46
N GLN A 570 52.22 14.31 -65.75
CA GLN A 570 53.55 14.94 -65.71
C GLN A 570 54.47 14.29 -66.73
#